data_AF-A0A3M1CFK5-F1
#
_entry.id   AF-A0A3M1CFK5-F1
#
_cell.length_a   1.000
_cell.length_b   1.000
_cell.length_c   1.000
_cell.angle_alpha   90.00
_cell.angle_beta   90.00
_cell.angle_gamma   90.00
#
_symmetry.space_group_name_H-M   'P 1'
#
loop_
_entity.id
_entity.type
_entity.pdbx_description
1 polymer ?
#
loop_
_entity_poly.entity_id
_entity_poly.type
_entity_poly.pdbx_seq_one_letter_code
_entity_poly.pdbx_strand_id
1 'polypeptide(L)'
;MIVAKVDKFFGIFFLLFFINNSFIFSQQYQSFEIKDGDTINVIDNNGNKQGIWRTYWSNGDLRSECFYIDNKKNGLEILFYDYPDCPEQEAFYKNDSLNGWLVRYSKRCKKIFEEQYVSGKKEGWEFEYYDNGMKKAEGFYKNGALDGFYKVYNKKGKFAYETRIVNTDYSLEPNVSDTAQNVIYKVMKRNTSKWEKELIVMDITGSMYPYAQQLSTWLQLHFGVDSTQQYFVFFNDGDRKPDEAKKIGVTGGTYFTAAKRVEDVVKAMNLAIKNGEGGDAQENVIEAILYGLKKVKNIEHIILIADNWAPVRDINLLPKVKTPVHVILCGVTNGMKINADYLNIAYKTKGSVHTIEEDIDFLIQNKTNEFFINGNLYRLKNGKFQ
;
A
#
# COMPACT_ATOMS: atom_id res chain seq x y z
N MET A 1 31.07 45.16 -14.60
CA MET A 1 29.65 45.41 -14.30
C MET A 1 28.82 44.80 -15.42
N ILE A 2 28.36 43.55 -15.26
CA ILE A 2 27.51 42.90 -16.25
C ILE A 2 26.07 43.05 -15.75
N VAL A 3 25.27 43.81 -16.48
CA VAL A 3 23.83 43.97 -16.22
C VAL A 3 23.11 42.94 -17.08
N ALA A 4 22.57 41.88 -16.48
CA ALA A 4 21.76 40.89 -17.18
C ALA A 4 20.28 41.09 -16.83
N LYS A 5 19.45 41.22 -17.87
CA LYS A 5 18.01 41.44 -17.80
C LYS A 5 17.31 40.08 -17.80
N VAL A 6 16.49 39.78 -16.79
CA VAL A 6 15.71 38.53 -16.74
C VAL A 6 14.25 38.84 -17.02
N ASP A 7 13.80 38.57 -18.25
CA ASP A 7 12.38 38.63 -18.61
C ASP A 7 11.68 37.33 -18.16
N LYS A 8 10.69 37.45 -17.27
CA LYS A 8 9.79 36.35 -16.87
C LYS A 8 8.80 36.07 -18.00
N PHE A 9 8.83 34.87 -18.59
CA PHE A 9 7.74 34.34 -19.42
C PHE A 9 7.34 32.94 -18.93
N PHE A 10 6.23 32.87 -18.18
CA PHE A 10 5.32 31.72 -18.14
C PHE A 10 3.97 32.22 -17.61
N GLY A 11 2.92 32.14 -18.43
CA GLY A 11 1.55 32.49 -18.02
C GLY A 11 0.62 32.84 -19.18
N ILE A 12 -0.15 31.86 -19.61
CA ILE A 12 -1.25 31.93 -20.59
C ILE A 12 -2.45 32.70 -20.02
N PHE A 13 -3.05 33.58 -20.86
CA PHE A 13 -4.41 34.16 -20.86
C PHE A 13 -5.05 34.63 -19.53
N PHE A 14 -5.30 35.94 -19.41
CA PHE A 14 -6.64 36.48 -19.10
C PHE A 14 -6.78 37.94 -19.56
N LEU A 15 -8.02 38.29 -19.91
CA LEU A 15 -8.50 39.51 -20.56
C LEU A 15 -8.05 40.85 -19.96
N LEU A 16 -7.92 41.82 -20.88
CA LEU A 16 -7.80 43.26 -20.67
C LEU A 16 -8.84 43.84 -19.70
N PHE A 17 -8.37 44.62 -18.72
CA PHE A 17 -9.11 45.76 -18.14
C PHE A 17 -8.14 46.92 -17.89
N PHE A 18 -8.38 48.05 -18.55
CA PHE A 18 -7.64 49.31 -18.40
C PHE A 18 -8.02 50.00 -17.09
N ILE A 19 -7.05 50.35 -16.23
CA ILE A 19 -7.08 51.57 -15.40
C ILE A 19 -5.66 52.13 -15.25
N ASN A 20 -5.51 53.40 -15.61
CA ASN A 20 -4.34 54.24 -15.37
C ASN A 20 -3.93 54.25 -13.90
N ASN A 21 -2.68 53.89 -13.61
CA ASN A 21 -1.96 54.43 -12.47
C ASN A 21 -0.48 54.51 -12.81
N SER A 22 0.02 55.74 -12.81
CA SER A 22 1.43 56.08 -12.95
C SER A 22 2.21 55.58 -11.74
N PHE A 23 2.61 54.31 -11.75
CA PHE A 23 3.62 53.81 -10.82
C PHE A 23 5.00 54.03 -11.43
N ILE A 24 5.69 55.06 -10.93
CA ILE A 24 7.14 55.15 -11.06
C ILE A 24 7.71 54.00 -10.21
N PHE A 25 7.99 52.86 -10.83
CA PHE A 25 8.84 51.84 -10.23
C PHE A 25 10.27 52.41 -10.17
N SER A 26 10.74 52.80 -8.99
CA SER A 26 12.18 52.93 -8.79
C SER A 26 12.78 51.54 -8.97
N GLN A 27 13.45 51.30 -10.09
CA GLN A 27 14.23 50.08 -10.26
C GLN A 27 15.36 50.09 -9.23
N GLN A 28 15.20 49.28 -8.19
CA GLN A 28 16.25 49.05 -7.20
C GLN A 28 17.22 48.05 -7.84
N TYR A 29 18.32 48.55 -8.39
CA TYR A 29 19.40 47.70 -8.89
C TYR A 29 20.09 47.05 -7.69
N GLN A 30 20.02 45.72 -7.57
CA GLN A 30 20.84 44.97 -6.61
C GLN A 30 22.27 44.88 -7.16
N SER A 31 23.23 45.45 -6.43
CA SER A 31 24.65 45.27 -6.65
C SER A 31 25.10 43.95 -6.03
N PHE A 32 25.97 43.22 -6.72
CA PHE A 32 26.55 41.95 -6.30
C PHE A 32 28.08 42.11 -6.28
N GLU A 33 28.74 41.80 -5.17
CA GLU A 33 30.20 41.78 -5.08
C GLU A 33 30.74 40.36 -5.29
N ILE A 34 31.77 40.25 -6.13
CA ILE A 34 32.50 39.00 -6.40
C ILE A 34 33.53 38.83 -5.27
N LYS A 35 33.41 37.76 -4.49
CA LYS A 35 34.38 37.42 -3.45
C LYS A 35 35.52 36.62 -4.06
N ASP A 36 36.78 37.02 -3.83
CA ASP A 36 37.99 36.24 -4.11
C ASP A 36 38.17 35.72 -5.56
N GLY A 37 37.60 36.39 -6.56
CA GLY A 37 37.66 35.93 -7.96
C GLY A 37 36.81 34.68 -8.25
N ASP A 38 36.02 34.21 -7.28
CA ASP A 38 35.00 33.18 -7.43
C ASP A 38 33.75 33.82 -8.07
N THR A 39 33.52 33.54 -9.35
CA THR A 39 32.42 34.13 -10.12
C THR A 39 31.05 33.53 -9.81
N ILE A 40 30.96 32.57 -8.88
CA ILE A 40 29.76 31.76 -8.67
C ILE A 40 29.07 32.14 -7.36
N ASN A 41 29.80 32.17 -6.24
CA ASN A 41 29.24 32.47 -4.92
C ASN A 41 28.97 33.96 -4.74
N VAL A 42 27.70 34.35 -4.75
CA VAL A 42 27.28 35.76 -4.72
C VAL A 42 26.46 36.08 -3.47
N ILE A 43 26.70 37.27 -2.90
CA ILE A 43 25.89 37.86 -1.84
C ILE A 43 25.27 39.19 -2.29
N ASP A 44 24.12 39.55 -1.72
CA ASP A 44 23.52 40.88 -1.88
C ASP A 44 24.08 41.92 -0.89
N ASN A 45 23.58 43.15 -0.98
CA ASN A 45 23.97 44.27 -0.11
C ASN A 45 23.69 44.05 1.39
N ASN A 46 22.84 43.08 1.75
CA ASN A 46 22.55 42.72 3.13
C ASN A 46 23.43 41.55 3.60
N GLY A 47 24.35 41.06 2.76
CA GLY A 47 25.18 39.90 3.03
C GLY A 47 24.46 38.56 2.86
N ASN A 48 23.29 38.54 2.23
CA ASN A 48 22.55 37.30 2.00
C ASN A 48 23.02 36.60 0.72
N LYS A 49 23.17 35.28 0.78
CA LYS A 49 23.47 34.44 -0.40
C LYS A 49 22.36 34.52 -1.44
N GLN A 50 22.76 34.64 -2.70
CA GLN A 50 21.88 34.68 -3.86
C GLN A 50 22.42 33.77 -4.97
N GLY A 51 21.52 33.13 -5.71
CA GLY A 51 21.88 32.32 -6.87
C GLY A 51 22.54 30.99 -6.50
N ILE A 52 23.34 30.46 -7.42
CA ILE A 52 24.05 29.19 -7.21
C ILE A 52 25.18 29.41 -6.20
N TRP A 53 25.24 28.52 -5.21
CA TRP A 53 26.29 28.48 -4.21
C TRP A 53 27.03 27.15 -4.27
N ARG A 54 28.35 27.18 -4.36
CA ARG A 54 29.24 26.02 -4.40
C ARG A 54 30.15 25.97 -3.19
N THR A 55 30.40 24.75 -2.71
CA THR A 55 31.45 24.47 -1.74
C THR A 55 32.36 23.37 -2.26
N TYR A 56 33.57 23.31 -1.73
CA TYR A 56 34.61 22.41 -2.19
C TYR A 56 35.17 21.59 -1.03
N TRP A 57 35.62 20.37 -1.34
CA TRP A 57 36.39 19.53 -0.43
C TRP A 57 37.80 20.09 -0.28
N SER A 58 38.55 19.59 0.71
CA SER A 58 39.93 20.05 0.96
C SER A 58 40.91 19.77 -0.19
N ASN A 59 40.57 18.81 -1.07
CA ASN A 59 41.32 18.48 -2.28
C ASN A 59 40.95 19.38 -3.48
N GLY A 60 39.98 20.28 -3.34
CA GLY A 60 39.51 21.18 -4.40
C GLY A 60 38.31 20.66 -5.21
N ASP A 61 37.89 19.41 -5.01
CA ASP A 61 36.74 18.85 -5.74
C ASP A 61 35.42 19.44 -5.25
N LEU A 62 34.40 19.46 -6.13
CA LEU A 62 33.08 20.00 -5.80
C LEU A 62 32.45 19.16 -4.69
N ARG A 63 32.06 19.80 -3.60
CA ARG A 63 31.41 19.17 -2.44
C ARG A 63 29.91 19.34 -2.48
N SER A 64 29.44 20.52 -2.85
CA SER A 64 28.00 20.80 -2.93
C SER A 64 27.69 21.92 -3.91
N GLU A 65 26.50 21.87 -4.49
CA GLU A 65 25.89 22.95 -5.25
C GLU A 65 24.45 23.16 -4.78
N CYS A 66 24.03 24.40 -4.49
CA CYS A 66 22.65 24.69 -4.09
C CYS A 66 22.25 26.10 -4.50
N PHE A 67 21.00 26.30 -4.90
CA PHE A 67 20.47 27.63 -5.21
C PHE A 67 19.88 28.30 -3.97
N TYR A 68 20.22 29.58 -3.77
CA TYR A 68 19.80 30.42 -2.66
C TYR A 68 18.99 31.63 -3.12
N ILE A 69 17.96 31.99 -2.34
CA ILE A 69 17.30 33.30 -2.39
C ILE A 69 17.27 33.84 -0.95
N ASP A 70 17.86 35.00 -0.72
CA ASP A 70 17.90 35.66 0.60
C ASP A 70 18.36 34.70 1.72
N ASN A 71 19.51 34.05 1.53
CA ASN A 71 20.06 33.02 2.43
C ASN A 71 19.26 31.72 2.58
N LYS A 72 18.12 31.57 1.89
CA LYS A 72 17.29 30.36 1.96
C LYS A 72 17.51 29.47 0.75
N LYS A 73 17.67 28.15 0.96
CA LYS A 73 17.71 27.16 -0.11
C LYS A 73 16.40 27.19 -0.90
N ASN A 74 16.49 27.25 -2.21
CA ASN A 74 15.33 27.33 -3.08
C ASN A 74 15.64 26.73 -4.46
N GLY A 75 15.24 25.48 -4.69
CA GLY A 75 15.58 24.70 -5.86
C GLY A 75 16.37 23.44 -5.51
N LEU A 76 17.14 22.94 -6.47
CA LEU A 76 17.94 21.73 -6.32
C LEU A 76 19.20 22.01 -5.50
N GLU A 77 19.45 21.15 -4.51
CA GLU A 77 20.73 20.94 -3.85
C GLU A 77 21.32 19.61 -4.34
N ILE A 78 22.60 19.60 -4.66
CA ILE A 78 23.39 18.41 -4.95
C ILE A 78 24.57 18.37 -3.98
N LEU A 79 24.74 17.24 -3.30
CA LEU A 79 25.92 16.91 -2.50
C LEU A 79 26.71 15.85 -3.25
N PHE A 80 28.03 15.96 -3.24
CA PHE A 80 28.94 15.04 -3.91
C PHE A 80 29.82 14.33 -2.88
N TYR A 81 30.13 13.06 -3.14
CA TYR A 81 31.13 12.34 -2.35
C TYR A 81 32.52 12.96 -2.51
N ASP A 82 33.37 12.76 -1.50
CA ASP A 82 34.80 13.06 -1.59
C ASP A 82 35.52 12.13 -2.58
N TYR A 83 35.09 10.88 -2.62
CA TYR A 83 35.45 9.87 -3.60
C TYR A 83 34.42 8.72 -3.57
N PRO A 84 33.97 8.21 -4.74
CA PRO A 84 34.27 8.66 -6.10
C PRO A 84 33.51 9.94 -6.49
N ASP A 85 33.87 10.55 -7.62
CA ASP A 85 33.18 11.73 -8.18
C ASP A 85 31.77 11.37 -8.69
N CYS A 86 30.80 11.39 -7.79
CA CYS A 86 29.38 11.31 -8.12
C CYS A 86 28.50 11.88 -6.99
N PRO A 87 27.23 12.17 -7.30
CA PRO A 87 26.30 12.64 -6.29
C PRO A 87 26.21 11.66 -5.11
N GLU A 88 26.17 12.20 -3.91
CA GLU A 88 25.78 11.53 -2.67
C GLU A 88 24.27 11.71 -2.45
N GLN A 89 23.78 12.93 -2.69
CA GLN A 89 22.38 13.29 -2.48
C GLN A 89 21.94 14.40 -3.42
N GLU A 90 20.70 14.32 -3.88
CA GLU A 90 19.99 15.41 -4.54
C GLU A 90 18.72 15.71 -3.73
N ALA A 91 18.42 16.98 -3.47
CA ALA A 91 17.22 17.36 -2.71
C ALA A 91 16.64 18.69 -3.22
N PHE A 92 15.33 18.73 -3.40
CA PHE A 92 14.62 19.96 -3.77
C PHE A 92 14.10 20.71 -2.54
N TYR A 93 14.36 22.01 -2.50
CA TYR A 93 13.92 22.91 -1.45
C TYR A 93 13.05 24.04 -1.98
N LYS A 94 12.19 24.57 -1.11
CA LYS A 94 11.50 25.84 -1.29
C LYS A 94 11.53 26.58 0.04
N ASN A 95 12.26 27.70 0.09
CA ASN A 95 12.45 28.51 1.30
C ASN A 95 12.94 27.66 2.50
N ASP A 96 14.07 26.96 2.32
CA ASP A 96 14.69 26.03 3.28
C ASP A 96 13.90 24.75 3.62
N SER A 97 12.65 24.63 3.17
CA SER A 97 11.84 23.43 3.39
C SER A 97 11.98 22.46 2.22
N LEU A 98 12.18 21.17 2.49
CA LEU A 98 12.10 20.13 1.45
C LEU A 98 10.76 20.21 0.71
N ASN A 99 10.80 20.23 -0.61
CA ASN A 99 9.62 20.37 -1.46
C ASN A 99 9.91 19.81 -2.86
N GLY A 100 9.64 18.52 -3.04
CA GLY A 100 10.01 17.73 -4.20
C GLY A 100 10.73 16.45 -3.80
N TRP A 101 11.58 15.95 -4.69
CA TRP A 101 12.32 14.71 -4.47
C TRP A 101 13.56 14.93 -3.61
N LEU A 102 13.82 13.96 -2.73
CA LEU A 102 15.11 13.69 -2.13
C LEU A 102 15.59 12.35 -2.67
N VAL A 103 16.79 12.29 -3.24
CA VAL A 103 17.39 11.09 -3.83
C VAL A 103 18.75 10.88 -3.19
N ARG A 104 19.07 9.65 -2.78
CA ARG A 104 20.42 9.28 -2.30
C ARG A 104 21.06 8.25 -3.20
N TYR A 105 22.37 8.37 -3.29
CA TYR A 105 23.22 7.58 -4.15
C TYR A 105 24.29 6.87 -3.32
N SER A 106 24.69 5.67 -3.74
CA SER A 106 25.82 4.94 -3.13
C SER A 106 27.17 5.43 -3.68
N LYS A 107 28.28 5.08 -3.00
CA LYS A 107 29.65 5.24 -3.54
C LYS A 107 29.94 4.40 -4.81
N ARG A 108 28.96 3.66 -5.34
CA ARG A 108 29.02 3.04 -6.69
C ARG A 108 28.24 3.87 -7.72
N CYS A 109 27.84 5.08 -7.36
CA CYS A 109 27.12 6.04 -8.19
C CYS A 109 25.77 5.52 -8.70
N LYS A 110 25.09 4.73 -7.87
CA LYS A 110 23.75 4.20 -8.13
C LYS A 110 22.78 4.74 -7.11
N LYS A 111 21.57 5.10 -7.56
CA LYS A 111 20.45 5.40 -6.67
C LYS A 111 20.20 4.22 -5.73
N ILE A 112 20.06 4.53 -4.46
CA ILE A 112 19.72 3.55 -3.42
C ILE A 112 18.42 3.90 -2.71
N PHE A 113 17.98 5.15 -2.83
CA PHE A 113 16.82 5.64 -2.11
C PHE A 113 16.25 6.90 -2.77
N GLU A 114 14.93 7.03 -2.80
CA GLU A 114 14.26 8.29 -3.12
C GLU A 114 12.94 8.46 -2.35
N GLU A 115 12.63 9.69 -1.97
CA GLU A 115 11.46 10.10 -1.18
C GLU A 115 10.87 11.39 -1.74
N GLN A 116 9.56 11.55 -1.61
CA GLN A 116 8.86 12.77 -2.00
C GLN A 116 8.40 13.58 -0.79
N TYR A 117 8.59 14.91 -0.86
CA TYR A 117 8.23 15.86 0.19
C TYR A 117 7.36 17.00 -0.33
N VAL A 118 6.43 17.45 0.51
CA VAL A 118 5.69 18.71 0.32
C VAL A 118 5.79 19.51 1.62
N SER A 119 6.34 20.72 1.55
CA SER A 119 6.49 21.62 2.70
C SER A 119 7.13 20.94 3.93
N GLY A 120 8.17 20.15 3.69
CA GLY A 120 8.99 19.52 4.72
C GLY A 120 8.43 18.21 5.28
N LYS A 121 7.25 17.76 4.84
CA LYS A 121 6.65 16.49 5.23
C LYS A 121 6.69 15.49 4.07
N LYS A 122 6.91 14.21 4.38
CA LYS A 122 6.79 13.14 3.37
C LYS A 122 5.37 13.12 2.81
N GLU A 123 5.26 13.20 1.50
CA GLU A 123 4.01 13.26 0.76
C GLU A 123 4.25 12.70 -0.65
N GLY A 124 3.82 11.46 -0.88
CA GLY A 124 4.03 10.73 -2.12
C GLY A 124 4.84 9.45 -1.96
N TRP A 125 5.57 9.06 -3.00
CA TRP A 125 6.27 7.77 -3.03
C TRP A 125 7.62 7.79 -2.32
N GLU A 126 7.95 6.64 -1.72
CA GLU A 126 9.28 6.27 -1.26
C GLU A 126 9.72 4.99 -1.97
N PHE A 127 10.97 4.93 -2.40
CA PHE A 127 11.56 3.76 -3.03
C PHE A 127 12.95 3.45 -2.45
N GLU A 128 13.20 2.18 -2.16
CA GLU A 128 14.54 1.65 -1.89
C GLU A 128 15.02 0.79 -3.06
N TYR A 129 16.32 0.75 -3.33
CA TYR A 129 16.91 -0.07 -4.39
C TYR A 129 18.04 -0.97 -3.88
N TYR A 130 18.22 -2.11 -4.53
CA TYR A 130 19.41 -2.94 -4.40
C TYR A 130 20.55 -2.38 -5.27
N ASP A 131 21.79 -2.79 -4.99
CA ASP A 131 22.99 -2.44 -5.78
C ASP A 131 22.90 -2.77 -7.28
N ASN A 132 22.00 -3.68 -7.67
CA ASN A 132 21.75 -4.02 -9.08
C ASN A 132 20.73 -3.08 -9.76
N GLY A 133 20.23 -2.07 -9.05
CA GLY A 133 19.24 -1.11 -9.53
C GLY A 133 17.79 -1.61 -9.45
N MET A 134 17.57 -2.86 -9.04
CA MET A 134 16.21 -3.37 -8.86
C MET A 134 15.60 -2.79 -7.58
N LYS A 135 14.31 -2.47 -7.64
CA LYS A 135 13.54 -2.01 -6.48
C LYS A 135 13.62 -3.05 -5.37
N LYS A 136 13.99 -2.60 -4.18
CA LYS A 136 14.03 -3.35 -2.93
C LYS A 136 12.77 -3.15 -2.14
N ALA A 137 12.25 -1.93 -2.08
CA ALA A 137 10.99 -1.64 -1.42
C ALA A 137 10.29 -0.41 -2.02
N GLU A 138 8.98 -0.30 -1.79
CA GLU A 138 8.18 0.89 -2.08
C GLU A 138 7.08 1.11 -1.05
N GLY A 139 6.77 2.38 -0.78
CA GLY A 139 5.64 2.79 0.04
C GLY A 139 5.08 4.13 -0.43
N PHE A 140 3.82 4.38 -0.13
CA PHE A 140 3.18 5.68 -0.36
C PHE A 140 2.96 6.37 0.99
N TYR A 141 3.25 7.66 1.09
CA TYR A 141 3.15 8.45 2.31
C TYR A 141 2.19 9.61 2.13
N LYS A 142 1.41 9.88 3.16
CA LYS A 142 0.50 11.03 3.24
C LYS A 142 0.62 11.66 4.62
N ASN A 143 0.80 12.98 4.66
CA ASN A 143 1.00 13.75 5.90
C ASN A 143 2.13 13.23 6.80
N GLY A 144 3.19 12.65 6.21
CA GLY A 144 4.32 12.09 6.96
C GLY A 144 4.13 10.64 7.45
N ALA A 145 2.97 10.03 7.25
CA ALA A 145 2.70 8.64 7.62
C ALA A 145 2.60 7.74 6.39
N LEU A 146 2.99 6.48 6.51
CA LEU A 146 2.76 5.47 5.47
C LEU A 146 1.25 5.32 5.27
N ASP A 147 0.79 5.48 4.05
CA ASP A 147 -0.62 5.40 3.65
C ASP A 147 -0.81 4.13 2.80
N GLY A 148 -1.25 3.06 3.48
CA GLY A 148 -1.52 1.76 2.87
C GLY A 148 -0.41 0.73 3.10
N PHE A 149 0.32 0.38 2.04
CA PHE A 149 1.26 -0.74 2.03
C PHE A 149 2.70 -0.28 1.88
N TYR A 150 3.60 -1.09 2.44
CA TYR A 150 5.03 -1.06 2.18
C TYR A 150 5.42 -2.40 1.55
N LYS A 151 5.68 -2.42 0.25
CA LYS A 151 6.03 -3.63 -0.51
C LYS A 151 7.53 -3.83 -0.50
N VAL A 152 7.98 -5.06 -0.28
CA VAL A 152 9.39 -5.46 -0.32
C VAL A 152 9.58 -6.50 -1.41
N TYR A 153 10.67 -6.40 -2.15
CA TYR A 153 11.06 -7.27 -3.25
C TYR A 153 12.43 -7.88 -2.96
N ASN A 154 12.73 -9.03 -3.56
CA ASN A 154 14.06 -9.62 -3.51
C ASN A 154 14.98 -9.07 -4.61
N LYS A 155 16.27 -9.44 -4.57
CA LYS A 155 17.29 -9.00 -5.53
C LYS A 155 17.01 -9.36 -7.00
N LYS A 156 16.03 -10.21 -7.29
CA LYS A 156 15.59 -10.55 -8.66
C LYS A 156 14.32 -9.78 -9.08
N GLY A 157 13.90 -8.79 -8.29
CA GLY A 157 12.67 -8.02 -8.50
C GLY A 157 11.39 -8.81 -8.23
N LYS A 158 11.50 -10.05 -7.74
CA LYS A 158 10.33 -10.82 -7.34
C LYS A 158 9.89 -10.29 -5.98
N PHE A 159 8.60 -9.97 -5.87
CA PHE A 159 7.97 -9.62 -4.62
C PHE A 159 8.34 -10.61 -3.50
N ALA A 160 8.62 -10.08 -2.31
CA ALA A 160 8.95 -10.84 -1.11
C ALA A 160 7.78 -10.83 -0.13
N TYR A 161 7.42 -9.66 0.41
CA TYR A 161 6.29 -9.48 1.34
C TYR A 161 5.83 -8.02 1.33
N GLU A 162 4.60 -7.75 1.79
CA GLU A 162 4.14 -6.41 2.09
C GLU A 162 3.92 -6.30 3.60
N THR A 163 4.29 -5.17 4.19
CA THR A 163 3.86 -4.82 5.53
C THR A 163 2.89 -3.66 5.44
N ARG A 164 1.81 -3.74 6.20
CA ARG A 164 0.95 -2.60 6.46
C ARG A 164 1.36 -2.08 7.82
N ILE A 165 2.04 -0.94 7.86
CA ILE A 165 2.26 -0.26 9.12
C ILE A 165 0.99 0.53 9.43
N VAL A 166 0.19 -0.03 10.32
CA VAL A 166 -0.67 0.73 11.20
C VAL A 166 0.19 1.68 12.00
N ASN A 167 0.16 2.96 11.68
CA ASN A 167 0.35 3.97 12.71
C ASN A 167 -0.86 4.90 12.78
N THR A 168 -2.01 4.39 12.35
CA THR A 168 -3.31 5.03 12.49
C THR A 168 -4.24 4.00 13.12
N ASP A 169 -4.75 4.26 14.32
CA ASP A 169 -5.78 3.45 14.99
C ASP A 169 -6.66 2.71 13.98
N TYR A 170 -6.48 1.39 13.81
CA TYR A 170 -7.37 0.67 12.91
C TYR A 170 -8.76 0.69 13.52
N SER A 171 -9.70 1.27 12.78
CA SER A 171 -11.10 1.23 13.14
C SER A 171 -11.75 0.04 12.45
N LEU A 172 -12.39 -0.82 13.24
CA LEU A 172 -13.30 -1.83 12.72
C LEU A 172 -14.70 -1.26 12.49
N GLU A 173 -14.94 -0.01 12.88
CA GLU A 173 -16.24 0.65 12.70
C GLU A 173 -16.47 0.99 11.22
N PRO A 174 -17.72 0.89 10.73
CA PRO A 174 -18.07 1.21 9.36
C PRO A 174 -17.53 2.56 8.89
N ASN A 175 -16.92 2.58 7.70
CA ASN A 175 -16.57 3.81 7.00
C ASN A 175 -17.38 3.93 5.71
N VAL A 176 -18.55 4.59 5.80
CA VAL A 176 -19.45 4.80 4.66
C VAL A 176 -18.97 5.88 3.67
N SER A 177 -17.88 6.60 3.98
CA SER A 177 -17.35 7.67 3.13
C SER A 177 -16.47 7.18 1.97
N ASP A 178 -15.94 5.97 2.06
CA ASP A 178 -15.09 5.37 1.02
C ASP A 178 -15.47 3.92 0.75
N THR A 179 -16.44 3.72 -0.16
CA THR A 179 -16.77 2.39 -0.69
C THR A 179 -16.15 2.13 -2.07
N ALA A 180 -15.55 3.16 -2.69
CA ALA A 180 -15.12 3.12 -4.08
C ALA A 180 -13.88 2.25 -4.29
N GLN A 181 -13.06 2.04 -3.25
CA GLN A 181 -11.89 1.16 -3.30
C GLN A 181 -12.03 -0.11 -2.46
N ASN A 182 -13.23 -0.38 -1.93
CA ASN A 182 -13.47 -1.53 -1.07
C ASN A 182 -13.67 -2.81 -1.90
N VAL A 183 -12.70 -3.74 -1.83
CA VAL A 183 -12.77 -5.05 -2.50
C VAL A 183 -13.95 -5.85 -2.01
N ILE A 184 -14.17 -5.94 -0.69
CA ILE A 184 -15.30 -6.69 -0.13
C ILE A 184 -16.60 -6.08 -0.65
N TYR A 185 -16.75 -4.75 -0.56
CA TYR A 185 -17.95 -4.08 -1.03
C TYR A 185 -18.23 -4.35 -2.52
N LYS A 186 -17.22 -4.21 -3.38
CA LYS A 186 -17.38 -4.41 -4.83
C LYS A 186 -17.72 -5.86 -5.19
N VAL A 187 -17.06 -6.82 -4.55
CA VAL A 187 -17.26 -8.25 -4.81
C VAL A 187 -18.63 -8.69 -4.30
N MET A 188 -18.97 -8.30 -3.06
CA MET A 188 -20.28 -8.60 -2.48
C MET A 188 -21.39 -7.95 -3.32
N LYS A 189 -21.28 -6.67 -3.67
CA LYS A 189 -22.28 -5.96 -4.48
C LYS A 189 -22.63 -6.67 -5.80
N ARG A 190 -21.64 -7.22 -6.50
CA ARG A 190 -21.85 -7.85 -7.81
C ARG A 190 -22.21 -9.35 -7.74
N ASN A 191 -22.10 -9.98 -6.55
CA ASN A 191 -22.36 -11.42 -6.39
C ASN A 191 -23.38 -11.78 -5.30
N THR A 192 -23.81 -10.86 -4.44
CA THR A 192 -24.68 -11.16 -3.28
C THR A 192 -26.00 -11.82 -3.67
N SER A 193 -26.53 -11.54 -4.87
CA SER A 193 -27.75 -12.19 -5.38
C SER A 193 -27.57 -13.65 -5.78
N LYS A 194 -26.32 -14.14 -5.87
CA LYS A 194 -25.98 -15.53 -6.22
C LYS A 194 -25.67 -16.39 -4.99
N TRP A 195 -25.47 -15.78 -3.82
CA TRP A 195 -24.94 -16.43 -2.62
C TRP A 195 -25.94 -16.30 -1.46
N GLU A 196 -27.06 -17.01 -1.55
CA GLU A 196 -28.05 -17.04 -0.47
C GLU A 196 -27.64 -18.00 0.66
N LYS A 197 -28.15 -17.77 1.88
CA LYS A 197 -27.92 -18.65 3.06
C LYS A 197 -26.43 -18.91 3.28
N GLU A 198 -25.68 -17.84 3.30
CA GLU A 198 -24.24 -17.85 3.33
C GLU A 198 -23.67 -17.93 4.75
N LEU A 199 -22.46 -18.50 4.86
CA LEU A 199 -21.59 -18.37 6.02
C LEU A 199 -20.39 -17.51 5.61
N ILE A 200 -20.16 -16.39 6.29
CA ILE A 200 -19.00 -15.53 6.03
C ILE A 200 -17.86 -15.98 6.94
N VAL A 201 -16.72 -16.36 6.36
CA VAL A 201 -15.53 -16.80 7.07
C VAL A 201 -14.41 -15.82 6.74
N MET A 202 -13.79 -15.21 7.73
CA MET A 202 -12.83 -14.12 7.50
C MET A 202 -11.57 -14.28 8.34
N ASP A 203 -10.44 -14.11 7.67
CA ASP A 203 -9.13 -13.90 8.27
C ASP A 203 -9.11 -12.55 9.03
N ILE A 204 -8.70 -12.60 10.30
CA ILE A 204 -8.54 -11.45 11.20
C ILE A 204 -7.10 -11.41 11.75
N THR A 205 -6.15 -11.29 10.83
CA THR A 205 -4.75 -10.94 11.10
C THR A 205 -4.47 -9.47 10.80
N GLY A 206 -3.31 -8.94 11.24
CA GLY A 206 -2.96 -7.53 11.12
C GLY A 206 -3.09 -6.93 9.71
N SER A 207 -2.74 -7.70 8.66
CA SER A 207 -2.88 -7.29 7.26
C SER A 207 -4.35 -7.16 6.83
N MET A 208 -5.25 -7.85 7.52
CA MET A 208 -6.67 -7.96 7.21
C MET A 208 -7.56 -6.92 7.89
N TYR A 209 -7.06 -6.16 8.86
CA TYR A 209 -7.88 -5.16 9.58
C TYR A 209 -8.53 -4.09 8.68
N PRO A 210 -7.87 -3.55 7.63
CA PRO A 210 -8.55 -2.67 6.69
C PRO A 210 -9.72 -3.35 5.98
N TYR A 211 -9.60 -4.65 5.67
CA TYR A 211 -10.66 -5.42 5.05
C TYR A 211 -11.78 -5.77 6.06
N ALA A 212 -11.44 -5.96 7.34
CA ALA A 212 -12.42 -6.17 8.40
C ALA A 212 -13.36 -4.95 8.53
N GLN A 213 -12.81 -3.74 8.38
CA GLN A 213 -13.60 -2.51 8.28
C GLN A 213 -14.50 -2.47 7.04
N GLN A 214 -14.03 -2.99 5.89
CA GLN A 214 -14.87 -3.07 4.69
C GLN A 214 -16.04 -4.03 4.89
N LEU A 215 -15.84 -5.13 5.64
CA LEU A 215 -16.91 -6.05 5.99
C LEU A 215 -17.95 -5.38 6.90
N SER A 216 -17.53 -4.69 7.97
CA SER A 216 -18.46 -3.95 8.85
C SER A 216 -19.21 -2.85 8.07
N THR A 217 -18.53 -2.17 7.15
CA THR A 217 -19.14 -1.19 6.23
C THR A 217 -20.20 -1.82 5.32
N TRP A 218 -19.90 -2.98 4.71
CA TRP A 218 -20.87 -3.71 3.92
C TRP A 218 -22.11 -4.06 4.74
N LEU A 219 -21.91 -4.56 5.96
CA LEU A 219 -23.01 -4.90 6.86
C LEU A 219 -23.84 -3.68 7.22
N GLN A 220 -23.22 -2.55 7.60
CA GLN A 220 -23.97 -1.32 7.92
C GLN A 220 -24.91 -0.87 6.80
N LEU A 221 -24.52 -1.10 5.54
CA LEU A 221 -25.27 -0.70 4.36
C LEU A 221 -26.33 -1.72 3.92
N HIS A 222 -26.20 -2.99 4.31
CA HIS A 222 -27.04 -4.10 3.83
C HIS A 222 -27.83 -4.82 4.93
N PHE A 223 -27.50 -4.56 6.20
CA PHE A 223 -28.21 -5.06 7.38
C PHE A 223 -28.97 -3.91 8.01
N GLY A 224 -30.25 -3.79 7.66
CA GLY A 224 -31.18 -2.83 8.27
C GLY A 224 -31.61 -3.24 9.69
N VAL A 225 -32.45 -2.42 10.33
CA VAL A 225 -32.93 -2.63 11.71
C VAL A 225 -33.70 -3.96 11.89
N ASP A 226 -34.34 -4.46 10.82
CA ASP A 226 -35.07 -5.74 10.77
C ASP A 226 -34.39 -6.78 9.85
N SER A 227 -33.05 -6.88 9.89
CA SER A 227 -32.32 -7.80 9.00
C SER A 227 -32.41 -9.27 9.42
N THR A 228 -32.31 -10.16 8.44
CA THR A 228 -32.09 -11.59 8.65
C THR A 228 -30.78 -11.82 9.42
N GLN A 229 -30.79 -12.84 10.27
CA GLN A 229 -29.62 -13.27 11.03
C GLN A 229 -28.52 -13.75 10.07
N GLN A 230 -27.31 -13.19 10.16
CA GLN A 230 -26.14 -13.62 9.40
C GLN A 230 -25.11 -14.28 10.30
N TYR A 231 -24.36 -15.22 9.74
CA TYR A 231 -23.39 -16.04 10.45
C TYR A 231 -21.97 -15.73 9.98
N PHE A 232 -21.08 -15.58 10.96
CA PHE A 232 -19.68 -15.24 10.75
C PHE A 232 -18.77 -16.19 11.51
N VAL A 233 -17.62 -16.49 10.92
CA VAL A 233 -16.46 -17.04 11.62
C VAL A 233 -15.25 -16.16 11.35
N PHE A 234 -14.57 -15.74 12.41
CA PHE A 234 -13.29 -15.02 12.36
C PHE A 234 -12.16 -15.94 12.81
N PHE A 235 -10.98 -15.85 12.20
CA PHE A 235 -9.82 -16.65 12.59
C PHE A 235 -8.52 -15.84 12.64
N ASN A 236 -7.58 -16.26 13.50
CA ASN A 236 -6.37 -15.51 13.87
C ASN A 236 -5.13 -16.41 14.05
N ASP A 237 -5.07 -17.52 13.31
CA ASP A 237 -3.96 -18.49 13.28
C ASP A 237 -3.65 -19.31 14.53
N GLY A 238 -4.48 -19.21 15.57
CA GLY A 238 -4.38 -20.07 16.73
C GLY A 238 -4.01 -19.35 18.02
N ASP A 239 -4.53 -18.15 18.25
CA ASP A 239 -4.48 -17.48 19.56
C ASP A 239 -3.05 -17.29 20.11
N ARG A 240 -2.13 -16.81 19.25
CA ARG A 240 -0.69 -16.60 19.57
C ARG A 240 0.06 -17.86 19.98
N LYS A 241 -0.49 -19.03 19.67
CA LYS A 241 0.19 -20.31 19.88
C LYS A 241 1.48 -20.35 19.04
N PRO A 242 2.62 -20.78 19.61
CA PRO A 242 3.85 -20.95 18.83
C PRO A 242 3.68 -21.94 17.68
N ASP A 243 4.40 -21.72 16.58
CA ASP A 243 4.29 -22.52 15.36
C ASP A 243 4.46 -24.02 15.59
N GLU A 244 5.37 -24.43 16.49
CA GLU A 244 5.63 -25.84 16.78
C GLU A 244 4.44 -26.53 17.48
N ALA A 245 3.60 -25.74 18.14
CA ALA A 245 2.41 -26.22 18.84
C ALA A 245 1.16 -26.24 17.95
N LYS A 246 1.21 -25.63 16.76
CA LYS A 246 0.09 -25.63 15.81
C LYS A 246 -0.04 -26.98 15.14
N LYS A 247 -1.15 -27.65 15.44
CA LYS A 247 -1.48 -28.97 14.89
C LYS A 247 -2.91 -28.93 14.39
N ILE A 248 -3.11 -29.43 13.18
CA ILE A 248 -4.41 -29.54 12.55
C ILE A 248 -5.39 -30.23 13.51
N GLY A 249 -6.49 -29.55 13.83
CA GLY A 249 -7.57 -30.01 14.71
C GLY A 249 -7.50 -29.50 16.15
N VAL A 250 -6.38 -28.92 16.60
CA VAL A 250 -6.19 -28.46 18.00
C VAL A 250 -5.56 -27.07 18.13
N THR A 251 -5.33 -26.37 17.01
CA THR A 251 -4.69 -25.05 17.02
C THR A 251 -5.57 -23.98 17.66
N GLY A 252 -6.90 -24.03 17.52
CA GLY A 252 -7.78 -22.98 18.02
C GLY A 252 -7.81 -21.77 17.08
N GLY A 253 -8.06 -20.57 17.61
CA GLY A 253 -8.09 -19.35 16.80
C GLY A 253 -9.28 -19.24 15.85
N THR A 254 -10.46 -19.69 16.28
CA THR A 254 -11.70 -19.63 15.48
C THR A 254 -12.87 -19.12 16.32
N TYR A 255 -13.53 -18.06 15.87
CA TYR A 255 -14.50 -17.28 16.62
C TYR A 255 -15.80 -17.17 15.85
N PHE A 256 -16.88 -17.75 16.38
CA PHE A 256 -18.18 -17.72 15.72
C PHE A 256 -19.05 -16.61 16.31
N THR A 257 -19.78 -15.90 15.45
CA THR A 257 -20.87 -15.01 15.87
C THR A 257 -22.05 -15.14 14.92
N ALA A 258 -23.26 -15.11 15.50
CA ALA A 258 -24.49 -14.88 14.76
C ALA A 258 -24.85 -13.41 15.01
N ALA A 259 -24.77 -12.57 13.99
CA ALA A 259 -25.03 -11.14 14.11
C ALA A 259 -26.29 -10.70 13.35
N LYS A 260 -26.99 -9.74 13.96
CA LYS A 260 -28.04 -8.94 13.31
C LYS A 260 -27.62 -7.49 13.11
N ARG A 261 -26.61 -7.05 13.88
CA ARG A 261 -26.12 -5.67 13.85
C ARG A 261 -24.60 -5.67 13.76
N VAL A 262 -24.07 -4.55 13.29
CA VAL A 262 -22.63 -4.37 13.08
C VAL A 262 -21.85 -4.53 14.38
N GLU A 263 -22.39 -4.08 15.51
CA GLU A 263 -21.68 -4.12 16.80
C GLU A 263 -21.38 -5.57 17.25
N ASP A 264 -22.27 -6.52 16.93
CA ASP A 264 -22.07 -7.94 17.26
C ASP A 264 -20.91 -8.53 16.45
N VAL A 265 -20.72 -8.04 15.22
CA VAL A 265 -19.61 -8.44 14.32
C VAL A 265 -18.31 -7.80 14.77
N VAL A 266 -18.31 -6.49 15.00
CA VAL A 266 -17.13 -5.73 15.49
C VAL A 266 -16.64 -6.30 16.82
N LYS A 267 -17.55 -6.65 17.74
CA LYS A 267 -17.20 -7.30 19.01
C LYS A 267 -16.51 -8.66 18.80
N ALA A 268 -16.98 -9.46 17.86
CA ALA A 268 -16.39 -10.77 17.56
C ALA A 268 -15.02 -10.64 16.88
N MET A 269 -14.87 -9.69 15.95
CA MET A 269 -13.57 -9.36 15.34
C MET A 269 -12.56 -8.91 16.40
N ASN A 270 -12.94 -7.97 17.28
CA ASN A 270 -12.08 -7.52 18.39
C ASN A 270 -11.69 -8.65 19.34
N LEU A 271 -12.58 -9.62 19.60
CA LEU A 271 -12.24 -10.78 20.42
C LEU A 271 -11.19 -11.67 19.73
N ALA A 272 -11.32 -11.90 18.42
CA ALA A 272 -10.33 -12.63 17.65
C ALA A 272 -8.96 -11.91 17.70
N ILE A 273 -8.93 -10.61 17.39
CA ILE A 273 -7.71 -9.78 17.44
C ILE A 273 -7.03 -9.85 18.81
N LYS A 274 -7.81 -9.65 19.87
CA LYS A 274 -7.31 -9.66 21.25
C LYS A 274 -6.58 -10.96 21.60
N ASN A 275 -7.07 -12.09 21.09
CA ASN A 275 -6.49 -13.39 21.36
C ASN A 275 -5.35 -13.75 20.39
N GLY A 276 -5.26 -13.10 19.23
CA GLY A 276 -4.23 -13.33 18.23
C GLY A 276 -4.28 -12.29 17.12
N GLU A 277 -3.12 -11.73 16.77
CA GLU A 277 -2.99 -10.66 15.78
C GLU A 277 -2.44 -11.18 14.43
N GLY A 278 -2.23 -12.50 14.32
CA GLY A 278 -1.44 -13.13 13.27
C GLY A 278 0.06 -12.97 13.50
N GLY A 279 0.85 -13.27 12.47
CA GLY A 279 2.32 -13.21 12.50
C GLY A 279 3.00 -14.46 11.95
N ASP A 280 2.23 -15.48 11.61
CA ASP A 280 2.72 -16.80 11.24
C ASP A 280 2.39 -17.12 9.78
N ALA A 281 3.25 -17.89 9.11
CA ALA A 281 3.17 -17.99 7.64
C ALA A 281 2.03 -18.89 7.11
N GLN A 282 1.27 -19.60 7.95
CA GLN A 282 0.26 -20.56 7.48
C GLN A 282 -1.07 -20.47 8.25
N GLU A 283 -2.15 -20.31 7.49
CA GLU A 283 -3.51 -20.01 7.97
C GLU A 283 -4.30 -21.27 8.41
N ASN A 284 -5.28 -21.08 9.31
CA ASN A 284 -6.24 -22.11 9.77
C ASN A 284 -7.61 -22.05 9.07
N VAL A 285 -7.60 -21.81 7.75
CA VAL A 285 -8.79 -21.54 6.92
C VAL A 285 -9.81 -22.67 6.97
N ILE A 286 -9.39 -23.93 6.73
CA ILE A 286 -10.34 -25.04 6.60
C ILE A 286 -10.94 -25.40 7.96
N GLU A 287 -10.17 -25.30 9.03
CA GLU A 287 -10.65 -25.44 10.41
C GLU A 287 -11.73 -24.40 10.72
N ALA A 288 -11.53 -23.14 10.33
CA ALA A 288 -12.51 -22.06 10.51
C ALA A 288 -13.82 -22.35 9.75
N ILE A 289 -13.72 -22.80 8.50
CA ILE A 289 -14.90 -23.20 7.70
C ILE A 289 -15.66 -24.34 8.37
N LEU A 290 -14.96 -25.43 8.73
CA LEU A 290 -15.58 -26.60 9.35
C LEU A 290 -16.17 -26.26 10.73
N TYR A 291 -15.55 -25.34 11.47
CA TYR A 291 -16.07 -24.83 12.73
C TYR A 291 -17.42 -24.15 12.53
N GLY A 292 -17.55 -23.26 11.54
CA GLY A 292 -18.82 -22.60 11.22
C GLY A 292 -19.91 -23.57 10.73
N LEU A 293 -19.56 -24.51 9.84
CA LEU A 293 -20.50 -25.54 9.35
C LEU A 293 -21.01 -26.47 10.47
N LYS A 294 -20.25 -26.64 11.56
CA LYS A 294 -20.72 -27.37 12.75
C LYS A 294 -21.73 -26.57 13.57
N LYS A 295 -21.67 -25.24 13.52
CA LYS A 295 -22.53 -24.34 14.32
C LYS A 295 -23.86 -24.06 13.63
N VAL A 296 -23.87 -24.00 12.30
CA VAL A 296 -25.04 -23.59 11.52
C VAL A 296 -25.40 -24.65 10.48
N LYS A 297 -26.68 -25.03 10.44
CA LYS A 297 -27.22 -25.97 9.44
C LYS A 297 -27.78 -25.19 8.24
N ASN A 298 -27.92 -25.88 7.10
CA ASN A 298 -28.54 -25.35 5.88
C ASN A 298 -27.79 -24.15 5.25
N ILE A 299 -26.46 -24.16 5.33
CA ILE A 299 -25.60 -23.22 4.59
C ILE A 299 -25.44 -23.72 3.15
N GLU A 300 -25.77 -22.87 2.19
CA GLU A 300 -25.67 -23.17 0.75
C GLU A 300 -24.36 -22.63 0.15
N HIS A 301 -23.83 -21.53 0.71
CA HIS A 301 -22.63 -20.87 0.23
C HIS A 301 -21.69 -20.49 1.39
N ILE A 302 -20.38 -20.57 1.17
CA ILE A 302 -19.37 -20.02 2.08
C ILE A 302 -18.69 -18.87 1.36
N ILE A 303 -18.64 -17.70 2.00
CA ILE A 303 -17.86 -16.56 1.53
C ILE A 303 -16.61 -16.51 2.37
N LEU A 304 -15.48 -16.91 1.81
CA LEU A 304 -14.18 -16.86 2.47
C LEU A 304 -13.48 -15.55 2.12
N ILE A 305 -13.19 -14.71 3.11
CA ILE A 305 -12.45 -13.46 2.94
C ILE A 305 -11.06 -13.68 3.53
N ALA A 306 -10.05 -13.72 2.69
CA ALA A 306 -8.71 -14.09 3.09
C ALA A 306 -7.67 -13.20 2.41
N ASP A 307 -6.50 -13.11 3.03
CA ASP A 307 -5.32 -12.58 2.38
C ASP A 307 -4.88 -13.52 1.23
N ASN A 308 -4.12 -13.00 0.28
CA ASN A 308 -3.58 -13.83 -0.81
C ASN A 308 -2.19 -14.41 -0.49
N TRP A 309 -1.59 -14.06 0.64
CA TRP A 309 -0.16 -14.30 0.86
C TRP A 309 0.10 -15.63 1.54
N ALA A 310 -0.68 -15.95 2.57
CA ALA A 310 -0.37 -17.07 3.44
C ALA A 310 -0.90 -18.40 2.87
N PRO A 311 -0.06 -19.45 2.77
CA PRO A 311 -0.52 -20.81 2.48
C PRO A 311 -1.48 -21.35 3.55
N VAL A 312 -2.30 -22.31 3.17
CA VAL A 312 -3.34 -22.86 4.06
C VAL A 312 -2.80 -24.12 4.75
N ARG A 313 -2.49 -24.02 6.06
CA ARG A 313 -1.89 -25.10 6.86
C ARG A 313 -2.71 -26.40 6.79
N ASP A 314 -4.02 -26.22 6.89
CA ASP A 314 -5.00 -27.29 7.08
C ASP A 314 -5.70 -27.69 5.77
N ILE A 315 -5.10 -27.38 4.62
CA ILE A 315 -5.65 -27.67 3.29
C ILE A 315 -5.99 -29.16 3.08
N ASN A 316 -5.33 -30.06 3.81
CA ASN A 316 -5.62 -31.49 3.79
C ASN A 316 -7.02 -31.84 4.34
N LEU A 317 -7.65 -30.94 5.09
CA LEU A 317 -9.02 -31.09 5.57
C LEU A 317 -10.07 -30.72 4.50
N LEU A 318 -9.68 -30.06 3.41
CA LEU A 318 -10.58 -29.56 2.35
C LEU A 318 -11.58 -30.61 1.82
N PRO A 319 -11.25 -31.92 1.67
CA PRO A 319 -12.24 -32.92 1.25
C PRO A 319 -13.49 -33.02 2.14
N LYS A 320 -13.44 -32.51 3.38
CA LYS A 320 -14.58 -32.47 4.31
C LYS A 320 -15.55 -31.32 4.01
N VAL A 321 -15.15 -30.31 3.26
CA VAL A 321 -15.99 -29.18 2.86
C VAL A 321 -16.75 -29.54 1.59
N LYS A 322 -18.09 -29.63 1.69
CA LYS A 322 -18.96 -29.97 0.55
C LYS A 322 -19.76 -28.79 0.01
N THR A 323 -19.83 -27.71 0.78
CA THR A 323 -20.48 -26.46 0.41
C THR A 323 -19.55 -25.64 -0.47
N PRO A 324 -20.05 -25.03 -1.58
CA PRO A 324 -19.28 -24.10 -2.39
C PRO A 324 -18.61 -22.98 -1.59
N VAL A 325 -17.32 -22.78 -1.81
CA VAL A 325 -16.53 -21.71 -1.19
C VAL A 325 -16.17 -20.67 -2.23
N HIS A 326 -16.71 -19.47 -2.07
CA HIS A 326 -16.43 -18.28 -2.86
C HIS A 326 -15.38 -17.45 -2.12
N VAL A 327 -14.17 -17.38 -2.68
CA VAL A 327 -13.04 -16.72 -2.03
C VAL A 327 -12.95 -15.27 -2.50
N ILE A 328 -13.04 -14.32 -1.58
CA ILE A 328 -12.71 -12.92 -1.78
C ILE A 328 -11.25 -12.73 -1.36
N LEU A 329 -10.36 -12.57 -2.32
CA LEU A 329 -8.94 -12.38 -2.07
C LEU A 329 -8.60 -10.91 -1.90
N CYS A 330 -8.06 -10.62 -0.73
CA CYS A 330 -7.63 -9.30 -0.33
C CYS A 330 -6.13 -9.11 -0.63
N GLY A 331 -5.73 -7.86 -0.90
CA GLY A 331 -4.34 -7.53 -1.22
C GLY A 331 -3.88 -7.93 -2.64
N VAL A 332 -4.80 -8.35 -3.51
CA VAL A 332 -4.48 -8.69 -4.91
C VAL A 332 -4.67 -7.48 -5.80
N THR A 333 -3.66 -7.16 -6.61
CA THR A 333 -3.74 -6.15 -7.68
C THR A 333 -3.57 -6.82 -9.04
N ASN A 334 -3.97 -6.13 -10.12
CA ASN A 334 -3.78 -6.60 -11.49
C ASN A 334 -2.36 -7.12 -11.76
N GLY A 335 -2.26 -8.33 -12.33
CA GLY A 335 -1.00 -8.99 -12.70
C GLY A 335 -0.32 -9.77 -11.56
N MET A 336 -0.85 -9.70 -10.34
CA MET A 336 -0.28 -10.39 -9.18
C MET A 336 -0.65 -11.88 -9.15
N LYS A 337 0.30 -12.74 -8.75
CA LYS A 337 0.04 -14.17 -8.58
C LYS A 337 -0.93 -14.38 -7.41
N ILE A 338 -2.02 -15.08 -7.67
CA ILE A 338 -2.96 -15.64 -6.72
C ILE A 338 -2.37 -16.91 -6.09
N ASN A 339 -2.51 -17.06 -4.78
CA ASN A 339 -2.11 -18.26 -4.08
C ASN A 339 -2.99 -19.45 -4.51
N ALA A 340 -2.32 -20.52 -4.95
CA ALA A 340 -2.95 -21.69 -5.52
C ALA A 340 -3.83 -22.46 -4.53
N ASP A 341 -3.59 -22.34 -3.22
CA ASP A 341 -4.44 -22.96 -2.20
C ASP A 341 -5.88 -22.43 -2.27
N TYR A 342 -6.06 -21.13 -2.48
CA TYR A 342 -7.39 -20.53 -2.62
C TYR A 342 -8.07 -20.91 -3.94
N LEU A 343 -7.31 -21.02 -5.04
CA LEU A 343 -7.82 -21.60 -6.29
C LEU A 343 -8.27 -23.05 -6.08
N ASN A 344 -7.49 -23.84 -5.33
CA ASN A 344 -7.81 -25.22 -4.99
C ASN A 344 -9.06 -25.32 -4.10
N ILE A 345 -9.23 -24.43 -3.12
CA ILE A 345 -10.42 -24.35 -2.27
C ILE A 345 -11.66 -24.11 -3.13
N ALA A 346 -11.66 -23.07 -3.95
CA ALA A 346 -12.77 -22.74 -4.83
C ALA A 346 -13.07 -23.89 -5.81
N TYR A 347 -12.05 -24.39 -6.51
CA TYR A 347 -12.20 -25.44 -7.51
C TYR A 347 -12.78 -26.74 -6.91
N LYS A 348 -12.24 -27.21 -5.78
CA LYS A 348 -12.68 -28.49 -5.18
C LYS A 348 -14.04 -28.41 -4.52
N THR A 349 -14.47 -27.22 -4.11
CA THR A 349 -15.79 -26.99 -3.52
C THR A 349 -16.83 -26.57 -4.56
N LYS A 350 -16.43 -26.39 -5.83
CA LYS A 350 -17.26 -25.84 -6.90
C LYS A 350 -17.73 -24.39 -6.63
N GLY A 351 -16.91 -23.64 -5.91
CA GLY A 351 -17.08 -22.20 -5.74
C GLY A 351 -16.29 -21.40 -6.77
N SER A 352 -15.81 -20.23 -6.37
CA SER A 352 -15.15 -19.25 -7.26
C SER A 352 -14.14 -18.41 -6.48
N VAL A 353 -13.27 -17.67 -7.20
CA VAL A 353 -12.32 -16.73 -6.59
C VAL A 353 -12.59 -15.33 -7.13
N HIS A 354 -12.43 -14.31 -6.30
CA HIS A 354 -12.79 -12.93 -6.62
C HIS A 354 -11.71 -11.97 -6.12
N THR A 355 -11.26 -11.08 -6.98
CA THR A 355 -10.38 -9.94 -6.64
C THR A 355 -11.18 -8.64 -6.76
N ILE A 356 -10.55 -7.48 -6.58
CA ILE A 356 -11.27 -6.22 -6.79
C ILE A 356 -11.66 -6.05 -8.27
N GLU A 357 -10.82 -6.54 -9.20
CA GLU A 357 -10.99 -6.39 -10.65
C GLU A 357 -11.68 -7.56 -11.36
N GLU A 358 -11.56 -8.79 -10.86
CA GLU A 358 -11.93 -10.01 -11.61
C GLU A 358 -12.79 -10.98 -10.77
N ASP A 359 -13.78 -11.60 -11.42
CA ASP A 359 -14.54 -12.74 -10.90
C ASP A 359 -14.12 -14.01 -11.67
N ILE A 360 -13.56 -14.98 -10.95
CA ILE A 360 -12.97 -16.22 -11.49
C ILE A 360 -13.92 -17.38 -11.16
N ASP A 361 -15.00 -17.48 -11.92
CA ASP A 361 -16.05 -18.50 -11.78
C ASP A 361 -15.94 -19.66 -12.81
N PHE A 362 -15.02 -19.53 -13.76
CA PHE A 362 -14.80 -20.48 -14.84
C PHE A 362 -13.93 -21.70 -14.45
N LEU A 363 -13.42 -21.77 -13.21
CA LEU A 363 -12.50 -22.82 -12.75
C LEU A 363 -13.07 -24.23 -12.96
N ILE A 364 -14.39 -24.40 -12.84
CA ILE A 364 -15.08 -25.69 -13.02
C ILE A 364 -15.56 -25.93 -14.46
N GLN A 365 -15.61 -24.90 -15.29
CA GLN A 365 -16.20 -24.96 -16.64
C GLN A 365 -15.16 -25.27 -17.71
N ASN A 366 -13.90 -24.92 -17.44
CA ASN A 366 -12.83 -25.06 -18.42
C ASN A 366 -12.40 -26.53 -18.58
N LYS A 367 -12.34 -26.99 -19.84
CA LYS A 367 -11.89 -28.36 -20.19
C LYS A 367 -10.37 -28.48 -20.32
N THR A 368 -9.63 -27.37 -20.19
CA THR A 368 -8.17 -27.36 -20.25
C THR A 368 -7.55 -27.49 -18.87
N ASN A 369 -6.29 -27.91 -18.82
CA ASN A 369 -5.48 -27.93 -17.60
C ASN A 369 -4.69 -26.62 -17.41
N GLU A 370 -4.94 -25.59 -18.21
CA GLU A 370 -4.21 -24.33 -18.22
C GLU A 370 -5.18 -23.16 -18.08
N PHE A 371 -4.91 -22.30 -17.10
CA PHE A 371 -5.78 -21.19 -16.70
C PHE A 371 -4.96 -19.92 -16.65
N PHE A 372 -5.40 -18.88 -17.34
CA PHE A 372 -4.79 -17.56 -17.24
C PHE A 372 -5.64 -16.72 -16.29
N ILE A 373 -5.09 -16.41 -15.13
CA ILE A 373 -5.82 -15.76 -14.03
C ILE A 373 -4.97 -14.58 -13.55
N ASN A 374 -5.57 -13.39 -13.50
CA ASN A 374 -4.89 -12.16 -13.09
C ASN A 374 -3.49 -11.98 -13.74
N GLY A 375 -3.39 -12.20 -15.06
CA GLY A 375 -2.14 -12.07 -15.81
C GLY A 375 -1.13 -13.22 -15.65
N ASN A 376 -1.47 -14.28 -14.92
CA ASN A 376 -0.57 -15.39 -14.59
C ASN A 376 -1.11 -16.74 -15.10
N LEU A 377 -0.21 -17.59 -15.61
CA LEU A 377 -0.56 -18.94 -16.04
C LEU A 377 -0.50 -19.93 -14.87
N TYR A 378 -1.62 -20.60 -14.60
CA TYR A 378 -1.72 -21.70 -13.66
C TYR A 378 -1.99 -23.00 -14.38
N ARG A 379 -1.49 -24.09 -13.83
CA ARG A 379 -1.72 -25.43 -14.37
C ARG A 379 -2.39 -26.33 -13.35
N LEU A 380 -3.42 -27.04 -13.79
CA LEU A 380 -4.03 -28.11 -13.03
C LEU A 380 -3.21 -29.39 -13.24
N LYS A 381 -2.47 -29.81 -12.20
CA LYS A 381 -1.71 -31.07 -12.19
C LYS A 381 -2.18 -31.93 -11.02
N ASN A 382 -2.49 -33.19 -11.29
CA ASN A 382 -2.97 -34.14 -10.27
C ASN A 382 -4.19 -33.59 -9.48
N GLY A 383 -5.08 -32.87 -10.16
CA GLY A 383 -6.29 -32.28 -9.56
C GLY A 383 -6.01 -31.12 -8.59
N LYS A 384 -4.87 -30.43 -8.72
CA LYS A 384 -4.52 -29.22 -7.96
C LYS A 384 -3.85 -28.17 -8.84
N PHE A 385 -4.16 -26.91 -8.60
CA PHE A 385 -3.50 -25.74 -9.19
C PHE A 385 -2.05 -25.60 -8.65
N GLN A 386 -1.13 -25.17 -9.52
CA GLN A 386 0.30 -24.89 -9.23
C GLN A 386 0.75 -23.57 -9.87
#